data_AF-A0A9D4EG10-F1
#
_entry.id   AF-A0A9D4EG10-F1
#
_cell.length_a   1.000
_cell.length_b   1.000
_cell.length_c   1.000
_cell.angle_alpha   90.00
_cell.angle_beta   90.00
_cell.angle_gamma   90.00
#
_symmetry.space_group_name_H-M   'P 1'
#
loop_
_entity.id
_entity.type
_entity.pdbx_description
1 polymer ?
#
loop_
_entity_poly.entity_id
_entity_poly.type
_entity_poly.pdbx_seq_one_letter_code
_entity_poly.pdbx_strand_id
1 'polypeptide(L)'
;MVNDAIKGDIRNNAEMKIVLVHGKPHLCLFATKDISVNEELRFNYAVPNLPWRKSDEDVAHEVRNGVRHLESQAETFADEDVVYKDGNSLRSVDSRNDTLASS
;
A
#
# COMPACT_ATOMS: atom_id res chain seq x y z
N MET A 1 15.92 -4.20 13.19
CA MET A 1 15.44 -5.18 14.20
C MET A 1 14.43 -4.45 15.06
N VAL A 2 13.23 -5.00 15.24
CA VAL A 2 12.13 -4.35 15.99
C VAL A 2 11.78 -5.25 17.18
N ASN A 3 11.53 -4.65 18.35
CA ASN A 3 11.20 -5.35 19.61
C ASN A 3 9.76 -5.91 19.63
N ASP A 4 9.14 -6.01 18.46
CA ASP A 4 7.77 -6.47 18.30
C ASP A 4 7.71 -8.00 18.19
N ALA A 5 6.64 -8.58 18.73
CA ALA A 5 6.29 -9.97 18.57
C ALA A 5 4.77 -10.11 18.48
N ILE A 6 4.28 -10.85 17.47
CA ILE A 6 2.86 -11.09 17.28
C ILE A 6 2.30 -11.83 18.51
N LYS A 7 1.02 -11.59 18.84
CA LYS A 7 0.34 -12.35 19.90
C LYS A 7 0.43 -13.84 19.61
N GLY A 8 1.01 -14.61 20.54
CA GLY A 8 1.22 -16.06 20.37
C GLY A 8 2.58 -16.44 19.77
N ASP A 9 3.41 -15.49 19.37
CA ASP A 9 4.80 -15.76 18.97
C ASP A 9 5.60 -16.24 20.19
N ILE A 10 6.31 -17.36 20.05
CA ILE A 10 7.13 -17.95 21.11
C ILE A 10 8.26 -17.03 21.60
N ARG A 11 8.68 -16.08 20.76
CA ARG A 11 9.72 -15.09 21.09
C ARG A 11 9.18 -13.97 21.98
N ASN A 12 7.86 -13.81 22.09
CA ASN A 12 7.26 -12.85 23.01
C ASN A 12 7.58 -13.27 24.46
N ASN A 13 8.31 -12.41 25.17
CA ASN A 13 8.79 -12.68 26.52
C ASN A 13 8.44 -11.56 27.51
N ALA A 14 7.75 -10.52 27.05
CA ALA A 14 7.28 -9.43 27.89
C ALA A 14 5.90 -8.92 27.50
N GLU A 15 5.17 -8.40 28.48
CA GLU A 15 3.91 -7.69 28.29
C GLU A 15 4.04 -6.22 28.71
N MET A 16 3.40 -5.33 27.93
CA MET A 16 3.36 -3.90 28.19
C MET A 16 2.11 -3.55 29.00
N LYS A 17 2.30 -2.83 30.11
CA LYS A 17 1.20 -2.32 30.95
C LYS A 17 1.42 -0.86 31.29
N ILE A 18 0.32 -0.12 31.36
CA ILE A 18 0.32 1.22 31.97
C ILE A 18 0.04 1.03 33.46
N VAL A 19 0.98 1.48 34.30
CA VAL A 19 0.88 1.41 35.76
C VAL A 19 0.81 2.82 36.34
N LEU A 20 -0.14 3.05 37.25
CA LEU A 20 -0.27 4.32 37.97
C LEU A 20 0.60 4.28 39.23
N VAL A 21 1.61 5.15 39.27
CA VAL A 21 2.49 5.32 40.45
C VAL A 21 2.37 6.77 40.90
N HIS A 22 1.89 6.96 42.14
CA HIS A 22 1.61 8.30 42.72
C HIS A 22 0.74 9.19 41.81
N GLY A 23 -0.31 8.60 41.21
CA GLY A 23 -1.22 9.30 40.30
C GLY A 23 -0.66 9.60 38.91
N LYS A 24 0.59 9.20 38.62
CA LYS A 24 1.22 9.41 37.31
C LYS A 24 1.28 8.09 36.51
N PRO A 25 0.82 8.06 35.24
CA PRO A 25 0.92 6.88 34.40
C PRO A 25 2.38 6.63 33.97
N HIS A 26 2.82 5.38 34.07
CA HIS A 26 4.12 4.90 33.63
C HIS A 26 3.91 3.71 32.70
N LEU A 27 4.72 3.65 31.64
CA LEU A 27 4.76 2.48 30.76
C LEU A 27 5.79 1.50 31.31
N CYS A 28 5.36 0.28 31.61
CA CYS A 28 6.22 -0.76 32.17
C CYS A 28 6.14 -2.04 31.33
N LEU A 29 7.27 -2.73 31.23
CA LEU A 29 7.36 -4.08 30.68
C LEU A 29 7.51 -5.08 31.83
N PHE A 30 6.72 -6.14 31.77
CA PHE A 30 6.78 -7.24 32.73
C PHE A 30 7.12 -8.52 31.98
N ALA A 31 8.08 -9.29 32.50
CA ALA A 31 8.44 -10.58 31.92
C ALA A 31 7.27 -11.56 32.03
N THR A 32 6.98 -12.30 30.96
CA THR A 32 5.94 -13.34 30.93
C THR A 32 6.51 -14.75 31.07
N LYS A 33 7.84 -14.87 31.00
CA LYS A 33 8.64 -16.08 31.19
C LYS A 33 10.06 -15.69 31.64
N ASP A 34 10.85 -16.66 32.07
CA ASP A 34 12.27 -16.44 32.36
C ASP A 34 13.00 -15.96 31.10
N ILE A 35 13.84 -14.94 31.26
CA ILE A 35 14.60 -14.31 30.17
C ILE A 35 16.08 -14.55 30.45
N SER A 36 16.76 -15.18 29.49
CA SER A 36 18.19 -15.46 29.62
C SER A 36 19.03 -14.20 29.41
N VAL A 37 20.26 -14.19 29.92
CA VAL A 37 21.21 -13.11 29.63
C VAL A 37 21.41 -13.00 28.12
N ASN A 38 21.33 -11.78 27.59
CA ASN A 38 21.38 -11.45 26.16
C ASN A 38 20.18 -11.92 25.32
N GLU A 39 19.12 -12.50 25.91
CA GLU A 39 17.87 -12.73 25.19
C GLU A 39 17.19 -11.39 24.88
N GLU A 40 16.75 -11.22 23.64
CA GLU A 40 16.11 -9.99 23.19
C GLU A 40 14.71 -9.84 23.80
N LEU A 41 14.43 -8.68 24.40
CA LEU A 41 13.10 -8.35 24.89
C LEU A 41 12.16 -8.11 23.72
N ARG A 42 11.08 -8.90 23.65
CA ARG A 42 10.06 -8.81 22.61
C ARG A 42 8.67 -8.83 23.23
N PHE A 43 7.83 -7.90 22.80
CA PHE A 43 6.46 -7.75 23.27
C PHE A 43 5.52 -7.39 22.12
N ASN A 44 4.24 -7.67 22.30
CA ASN A 44 3.24 -7.31 21.30
C ASN A 44 2.88 -5.84 21.43
N TYR A 45 3.09 -5.05 20.37
CA TYR A 45 2.72 -3.64 20.36
C TYR A 45 1.21 -3.40 20.36
N ALA A 46 0.40 -4.47 20.23
CA ALA A 46 -1.06 -4.46 20.22
C ALA A 46 -1.71 -3.66 19.08
N VAL A 47 -0.91 -3.18 18.13
CA VAL A 47 -1.37 -2.48 16.93
C VAL A 47 -1.35 -3.46 15.75
N PRO A 48 -2.48 -3.69 15.04
CA PRO A 48 -2.49 -4.50 13.82
C PRO A 48 -1.83 -3.75 12.65
N ASN A 49 -1.46 -4.47 11.60
CA ASN A 49 -1.01 -3.90 10.31
C ASN A 49 0.17 -2.93 10.39
N LEU A 50 1.08 -3.14 11.34
CA LEU A 50 2.31 -2.37 11.43
C LEU A 50 3.16 -2.58 10.17
N PRO A 51 3.82 -1.54 9.63
CA PRO A 51 4.56 -1.64 8.37
C PRO A 51 5.60 -2.77 8.36
N TRP A 52 6.28 -2.99 9.49
CA TRP A 52 7.30 -4.03 9.64
C TRP A 52 6.74 -5.44 9.91
N ARG A 53 5.42 -5.59 10.04
CA ARG A 53 4.75 -6.91 10.09
C ARG A 53 4.29 -7.39 8.72
N LYS A 54 4.26 -6.50 7.72
CA LYS A 54 3.89 -6.86 6.36
C LYS A 54 4.98 -7.73 5.77
N SER A 55 4.57 -8.84 5.15
CA SER A 55 5.44 -9.61 4.27
C SER A 55 5.65 -8.86 2.96
N ASP A 56 6.68 -9.27 2.20
CA ASP A 56 6.89 -8.75 0.85
C ASP A 56 5.69 -9.07 -0.05
N GLU A 57 5.04 -10.22 0.18
CA GLU A 57 3.80 -10.61 -0.50
C GLU A 57 2.62 -9.70 -0.17
N ASP A 58 2.46 -9.30 1.09
CA ASP A 58 1.41 -8.36 1.51
C ASP A 58 1.58 -7.01 0.81
N VAL A 59 2.82 -6.51 0.75
CA VAL A 59 3.16 -5.27 0.04
C VAL A 59 2.88 -5.42 -1.45
N ALA A 60 3.32 -6.52 -2.07
CA ALA A 60 3.09 -6.78 -3.48
C ALA A 60 1.59 -6.88 -3.82
N HIS A 61 0.79 -7.46 -2.93
CA HIS A 61 -0.65 -7.57 -3.10
C HIS A 61 -1.36 -6.20 -3.00
N GLU A 62 -0.98 -5.37 -2.03
CA GLU A 62 -1.50 -3.99 -1.91
C GLU A 62 -1.17 -3.16 -3.16
N VAL A 63 0.07 -3.23 -3.66
CA VAL A 63 0.49 -2.52 -4.89
C VAL A 63 -0.35 -2.97 -6.09
N ARG A 64 -0.50 -4.30 -6.28
CA ARG A 64 -1.28 -4.85 -7.40
C ARG A 64 -2.73 -4.37 -7.37
N ASN A 65 -3.35 -4.34 -6.19
CA ASN A 65 -4.73 -3.90 -6.05
C ASN A 65 -4.87 -2.39 -6.24
N GLY A 66 -3.87 -1.61 -5.80
CA GLY A 66 -3.82 -0.17 -6.06
C GLY A 66 -3.77 0.16 -7.56
N VAL A 67 -2.92 -0.56 -8.32
CA VAL A 67 -2.83 -0.39 -9.79
C VAL A 67 -4.16 -0.69 -10.48
N ARG A 68 -4.77 -1.84 -10.16
CA ARG A 68 -6.07 -2.23 -10.72
C ARG A 68 -7.18 -1.20 -10.45
N HIS A 69 -7.18 -0.60 -9.26
CA HIS A 69 -8.17 0.41 -8.91
C HIS A 69 -8.01 1.68 -9.75
N LEU A 70 -6.76 2.13 -9.95
CA LEU A 70 -6.48 3.29 -10.81
C LEU A 70 -6.83 3.03 -12.28
N GLU A 71 -6.52 1.83 -12.79
CA GLU A 71 -6.91 1.41 -14.15
C GLU A 71 -8.43 1.45 -14.31
N SER A 72 -9.18 0.89 -13.36
CA SER A 72 -10.65 0.94 -13.40
C SER A 72 -11.22 2.35 -13.35
N GLN A 73 -10.58 3.27 -12.61
CA GLN A 73 -10.98 4.68 -12.60
C GLN A 73 -10.70 5.35 -13.94
N ALA A 74 -9.53 5.11 -14.55
CA ALA A 74 -9.17 5.67 -15.86
C ALA A 74 -10.15 5.23 -16.96
N GLU A 75 -10.62 3.99 -16.93
CA GLU A 75 -11.64 3.50 -17.85
C GLU A 75 -12.99 4.20 -17.67
N THR A 76 -13.38 4.56 -16.44
CA THR A 76 -14.60 5.36 -16.21
C THR A 76 -14.49 6.81 -16.66
N PHE A 77 -13.28 7.37 -16.71
CA PHE A 77 -13.05 8.73 -17.22
C PHE A 77 -12.89 8.80 -18.74
N ALA A 78 -12.63 7.66 -19.40
CA ALA A 78 -12.44 7.60 -20.85
C ALA A 78 -13.75 7.60 -21.66
N ASP A 79 -14.91 7.52 -20.98
CA ASP A 79 -16.25 7.51 -21.59
C ASP A 79 -16.94 8.90 -21.52
N GLU A 80 -16.33 9.90 -20.88
CA GLU A 80 -16.74 11.29 -21.05
C GLU A 80 -16.08 11.84 -22.32
N ASP A 81 -16.87 11.99 -23.40
CA ASP A 81 -16.52 12.76 -24.59
C ASP A 81 -16.20 14.21 -24.18
N VAL A 82 -14.95 14.48 -23.78
CA VAL A 82 -14.44 15.84 -23.65
C VAL A 82 -14.28 16.39 -25.06
N VAL A 83 -15.36 17.01 -25.56
CA VAL A 83 -15.35 17.75 -26.82
C VAL A 83 -14.43 18.96 -26.65
N TYR A 84 -13.16 18.80 -27.00
CA TYR A 84 -12.28 19.92 -27.28
C TYR A 84 -12.77 20.59 -28.56
N LYS A 85 -13.47 21.72 -28.41
CA LYS A 85 -13.83 22.58 -29.53
C LYS A 85 -12.59 23.36 -29.99
N ASP A 86 -11.74 22.72 -30.78
CA ASP A 86 -10.68 23.42 -31.48
C ASP A 86 -11.28 24.21 -32.65
N GLY A 87 -11.50 25.50 -32.39
CA GLY A 87 -11.89 26.46 -33.41
C GLY A 87 -10.69 26.96 -34.20
N ASN A 88 -10.32 26.29 -35.31
CA ASN A 88 -9.65 26.90 -36.48
C ASN A 88 -9.49 25.87 -37.64
N SER A 89 -10.37 25.84 -38.65
CA SER A 89 -10.27 26.56 -39.95
C SER A 89 -9.53 25.82 -41.10
N LEU A 90 -10.34 25.31 -42.05
CA LEU A 90 -10.25 25.32 -43.53
C LEU A 90 -8.88 25.16 -44.26
N ARG A 91 -8.81 24.20 -45.21
CA ARG A 91 -8.92 24.44 -46.68
C ARG A 91 -8.82 23.14 -47.51
N SER A 92 -9.62 23.06 -48.57
CA SER A 92 -9.59 22.06 -49.64
C SER A 92 -8.57 22.41 -50.74
N VAL A 93 -8.08 21.40 -51.46
CA VAL A 93 -7.68 21.51 -52.88
C VAL A 93 -7.91 20.15 -53.57
N ASP A 94 -8.72 20.17 -54.64
CA ASP A 94 -9.03 19.06 -55.55
C ASP A 94 -7.89 18.74 -56.54
N SER A 95 -7.86 17.52 -57.10
CA SER A 95 -7.89 17.20 -58.56
C SER A 95 -6.92 16.10 -59.08
N ARG A 96 -7.52 14.96 -59.48
CA ARG A 96 -7.34 14.11 -60.70
C ARG A 96 -5.96 13.62 -61.23
N ASN A 97 -5.89 12.29 -61.48
CA ASN A 97 -5.50 11.54 -62.71
C ASN A 97 -4.91 10.17 -62.30
N ASP A 98 -5.01 9.04 -63.01
CA ASP A 98 -5.68 8.60 -64.24
C ASP A 98 -5.68 7.05 -64.27
N THR A 99 -6.45 6.47 -65.19
CA THR A 99 -6.70 5.03 -65.40
C THR A 99 -5.64 4.37 -66.30
N LEU A 100 -5.33 3.06 -66.12
CA LEU A 100 -5.34 1.97 -67.14
C LEU A 100 -4.31 0.83 -66.95
N ALA A 101 -4.81 -0.41 -67.10
CA ALA A 101 -4.25 -1.61 -67.77
C ALA A 101 -2.95 -2.26 -67.22
N SER A 102 -2.70 -3.58 -67.27
CA SER A 102 -3.39 -4.81 -67.71
C SER A 102 -2.52 -6.01 -67.28
N SER A 103 -3.13 -7.17 -67.02
CA SER A 103 -2.84 -8.47 -67.66
C SER A 103 -3.70 -9.58 -67.08
#